data_AF-A0A5E7C8H6-F1
#
_entry.id   AF-A0A5E7C8H6-F1
#
_cell.length_a   1.000
_cell.length_b   1.000
_cell.length_c   1.000
_cell.angle_alpha   90.00
_cell.angle_beta   90.00
_cell.angle_gamma   90.00
#
_symmetry.space_group_name_H-M   'P 1'
#
loop_
_entity.id
_entity.type
_entity.pdbx_description
1 polymer ?
#
loop_
_entity_poly.entity_id
_entity_poly.type
_entity_poly.pdbx_seq_one_letter_code
_entity_poly.pdbx_strand_id
1 'polypeptide(L)'
;MNGLSDVRLALHSQELAAGQENRSHAATARNAPSGLSRWGLLWHRLHTRKALLDLTAEQLRDIGLSREQAREEGLKPFWRL
;
A
#
# COMPACT_ATOMS: atom_id res chain seq x y z
N MET A 1 33.89 -35.08 2.23
CA MET A 1 33.93 -33.60 2.35
C MET A 1 32.92 -33.01 1.38
N ASN A 2 31.82 -32.45 1.88
CA ASN A 2 31.07 -31.28 1.36
C ASN A 2 29.66 -31.18 2.00
N GLY A 3 29.59 -31.14 3.33
CA GLY A 3 28.35 -30.86 4.07
C GLY A 3 28.05 -29.36 4.24
N LEU A 4 28.87 -28.48 3.66
CA LEU A 4 28.74 -27.02 3.80
C LEU A 4 27.76 -26.40 2.79
N SER A 5 27.41 -27.11 1.70
CA SER A 5 26.49 -26.60 0.69
C SER A 5 25.03 -26.71 1.13
N ASP A 6 24.66 -27.81 1.78
CA ASP A 6 23.27 -28.02 2.24
C ASP A 6 22.87 -27.02 3.32
N VAL A 7 23.80 -26.65 4.21
CA VAL A 7 23.57 -25.65 5.26
C VAL A 7 23.35 -24.26 4.65
N ARG A 8 24.10 -23.89 3.60
CA ARG A 8 23.90 -22.60 2.92
C ARG A 8 22.59 -22.54 2.15
N LEU A 9 22.16 -23.64 1.54
CA LEU A 9 20.87 -23.73 0.87
C LEU A 9 19.71 -23.64 1.86
N ALA A 10 19.82 -24.32 3.00
CA ALA A 10 18.82 -24.23 4.07
C ALA A 10 18.73 -22.82 4.66
N LEU A 11 19.87 -22.13 4.86
CA LEU A 11 19.88 -20.75 5.35
C LEU A 11 19.27 -19.77 4.33
N HIS A 12 19.63 -19.90 3.05
CA HIS A 12 19.07 -19.08 1.99
C HIS A 12 17.57 -19.31 1.81
N SER A 13 17.08 -20.55 2.00
CA SER A 13 15.64 -20.84 1.97
C SER A 13 14.86 -20.18 3.11
N GLN A 14 15.47 -20.06 4.30
CA GLN A 14 14.89 -19.39 5.46
C GLN A 14 14.88 -17.87 5.28
N GLU A 15 15.94 -17.29 4.73
CA GLU A 15 15.99 -15.86 4.38
C GLU A 15 14.94 -15.49 3.32
N LEU A 16 14.73 -16.36 2.32
CA LEU A 16 13.67 -16.21 1.33
C LEU A 16 12.28 -16.33 1.96
N ALA A 17 12.05 -17.27 2.88
CA ALA A 17 10.78 -17.42 3.58
C ALA A 17 10.45 -16.20 4.47
N ALA A 18 11.44 -15.69 5.22
CA ALA A 18 11.28 -14.48 6.02
C ALA A 18 11.00 -13.22 5.16
N GLY A 19 11.57 -13.15 3.95
CA GLY A 19 11.26 -12.11 2.97
C GLY A 19 9.84 -12.20 2.40
N GLN A 20 9.27 -13.42 2.31
CA GLN A 20 7.88 -13.66 1.88
C GLN A 20 6.87 -13.24 2.95
N GLU A 21 7.14 -13.54 4.23
CA GLU A 21 6.27 -13.14 5.34
C GLU A 21 6.14 -11.61 5.46
N ASN A 22 7.24 -10.87 5.29
CA ASN A 22 7.22 -9.41 5.25
C ASN A 22 6.43 -8.85 4.05
N ARG A 23 6.39 -9.57 2.92
CA ARG A 23 5.57 -9.22 1.75
C ARG A 23 4.08 -9.49 2.00
N SER A 24 3.72 -10.49 2.80
CA SER A 24 2.33 -10.73 3.19
C SER A 24 1.73 -9.69 4.15
N HIS A 25 2.54 -8.94 4.92
CA HIS A 25 2.02 -7.79 5.69
C HIS A 25 1.53 -6.63 4.79
N ALA A 26 1.99 -6.56 3.53
CA ALA A 26 1.43 -5.66 2.53
C ALA A 26 0.04 -6.08 2.01
N ALA A 27 -0.45 -7.29 2.34
CA ALA A 27 -1.79 -7.77 2.01
C ALA A 27 -2.90 -7.04 2.78
N THR A 28 -2.56 -6.10 3.67
CA THR A 28 -3.54 -5.17 4.27
C THR A 28 -4.11 -4.17 3.25
N ALA A 29 -3.56 -4.11 2.03
CA ALA A 29 -4.10 -3.35 0.92
C ALA A 29 -5.34 -4.03 0.29
N ARG A 30 -6.37 -4.30 1.09
CA ARG A 30 -7.61 -4.97 0.67
C ARG A 30 -8.45 -4.21 -0.39
N ASN A 31 -8.03 -2.99 -0.76
CA ASN A 31 -8.66 -2.14 -1.79
C ASN A 31 -7.65 -1.55 -2.80
N ALA A 32 -6.45 -2.12 -2.91
CA ALA A 32 -5.51 -1.67 -3.94
C ALA A 32 -5.94 -2.18 -5.32
N PRO A 33 -5.93 -1.34 -6.37
CA PRO A 33 -6.14 -1.80 -7.74
C PRO A 33 -5.14 -2.91 -8.07
N SER A 34 -5.64 -4.08 -8.47
CA SER A 34 -4.81 -5.19 -8.93
C SER A 34 -4.12 -4.82 -10.23
N GLY A 35 -2.80 -5.03 -10.33
CA GLY A 35 -2.03 -4.79 -11.55
C GLY A 35 -1.19 -3.51 -11.56
N LEU A 36 -1.23 -2.69 -10.51
CA LEU A 36 -0.33 -1.54 -10.37
C LEU A 36 0.99 -1.93 -9.68
N SER A 37 2.10 -1.40 -10.19
CA SER A 37 3.39 -1.47 -9.49
C SER A 37 3.32 -0.73 -8.15
N ARG A 38 4.29 -0.95 -7.24
CA ARG A 38 4.36 -0.24 -5.95
C ARG A 38 4.32 1.29 -6.13
N TRP A 39 4.98 1.79 -7.17
CA TRP A 39 4.95 3.20 -7.54
C TRP A 39 3.58 3.61 -8.09
N GLY A 40 2.97 2.79 -8.95
CA GLY A 40 1.61 3.00 -9.45
C GLY A 40 0.56 3.10 -8.32
N LEU A 41 0.67 2.27 -7.28
CA LEU A 41 -0.18 2.34 -6.09
C LEU A 41 -0.01 3.65 -5.31
N LEU A 42 1.23 4.14 -5.24
CA LEU A 42 1.54 5.41 -4.58
C LEU A 42 0.95 6.60 -5.33
N TRP A 43 1.11 6.63 -6.66
CA TRP A 43 0.49 7.64 -7.52
C TRP A 43 -1.04 7.59 -7.46
N HIS A 44 -1.61 6.39 -7.52
CA HIS A 44 -3.06 6.20 -7.39
C HIS A 44 -3.58 6.75 -6.06
N ARG A 45 -2.90 6.44 -4.95
CA ARG A 45 -3.26 6.98 -3.62
C ARG A 45 -3.15 8.50 -3.56
N LEU A 46 -2.07 9.06 -4.10
CA LEU A 46 -1.89 10.52 -4.12
C LEU A 46 -3.00 11.20 -4.93
N HIS A 47 -3.30 10.67 -6.12
CA HIS A 47 -4.29 11.24 -7.02
C HIS A 47 -5.70 11.17 -6.43
N THR A 48 -6.12 10.00 -5.93
CA THR A 48 -7.43 9.82 -5.31
C THR A 48 -7.63 10.69 -4.07
N ARG A 49 -6.58 10.89 -3.27
CA ARG A 49 -6.61 11.85 -2.14
C ARG A 49 -6.76 13.29 -2.59
N LYS A 50 -6.05 13.71 -3.64
CA LYS A 50 -6.20 15.07 -4.18
C LYS A 50 -7.58 15.31 -4.77
N ALA A 51 -8.15 14.32 -5.44
CA ALA A 51 -9.50 14.40 -5.96
C ALA A 51 -10.54 14.76 -4.88
N LEU A 52 -10.38 14.28 -3.63
CA LEU A 52 -11.27 14.66 -2.51
C LEU A 52 -11.30 16.17 -2.23
N LEU A 53 -10.21 16.89 -2.52
CA LEU A 53 -10.13 18.35 -2.31
C LEU A 53 -10.90 19.13 -3.39
N ASP A 54 -11.02 18.53 -4.58
CA ASP A 54 -11.65 19.12 -5.76
C ASP A 54 -13.16 18.85 -5.81
N LEU A 55 -13.65 17.89 -5.01
CA LEU A 55 -15.08 17.57 -4.93
C LEU A 55 -15.89 18.69 -4.26
N THR A 56 -17.11 18.88 -4.77
CA THR A 56 -18.09 19.79 -4.18
C THR A 56 -18.67 19.23 -2.88
N ALA A 57 -19.26 20.09 -2.05
CA ALA A 57 -19.86 19.68 -0.77
C ALA A 57 -21.06 18.72 -0.94
N GLU A 58 -21.70 18.72 -2.11
CA GLU A 58 -22.80 17.79 -2.45
C GLU A 58 -22.24 16.42 -2.83
N GLN A 59 -21.25 16.37 -3.71
CA GLN A 59 -20.57 15.13 -4.08
C GLN A 59 -19.89 14.44 -2.89
N LEU A 60 -19.33 15.21 -1.96
CA LEU A 60 -18.80 14.68 -0.70
C LEU A 60 -19.90 14.05 0.16
N ARG A 61 -21.09 14.67 0.22
CA ARG A 61 -22.26 14.11 0.92
C ARG A 61 -22.74 12.81 0.28
N ASP A 62 -22.73 12.73 -1.04
CA ASP A 62 -23.15 11.52 -1.77
C ASP A 62 -22.26 10.30 -1.44
N ILE A 63 -20.97 10.53 -1.17
CA ILE A 63 -20.02 9.48 -0.73
C ILE A 63 -19.91 9.38 0.80
N GLY A 64 -20.73 10.11 1.55
CA GLY A 64 -20.79 10.06 3.02
C GLY A 64 -19.59 10.70 3.73
N LEU A 65 -18.88 11.63 3.10
CA LEU A 65 -17.74 12.35 3.68
C LEU A 65 -18.09 13.80 4.03
N SER A 66 -17.54 14.28 5.15
CA SER A 66 -17.55 15.71 5.48
C SER A 66 -16.42 16.47 4.77
N ARG A 67 -16.55 17.80 4.66
CA ARG A 67 -15.52 18.64 4.03
C ARG A 67 -14.20 18.58 4.82
N GLU A 68 -14.29 18.47 6.14
CA GLU A 68 -13.17 18.37 7.06
C GLU A 68 -12.44 17.04 6.85
N GLN A 69 -13.18 15.93 6.79
CA GLN A 69 -12.62 14.60 6.50
C GLN A 69 -11.93 14.56 5.14
N ALA A 70 -12.54 15.17 4.11
CA ALA A 70 -11.95 15.28 2.78
C ALA A 70 -10.63 16.08 2.81
N ARG A 71 -10.54 17.15 3.60
CA ARG A 71 -9.32 17.94 3.77
C ARG A 71 -8.25 17.18 4.54
N GLU A 72 -8.62 16.52 5.63
CA GLU A 72 -7.71 15.70 6.41
C GLU A 72 -7.10 14.59 5.55
N GLU A 73 -7.90 13.90 4.75
CA GLU A 73 -7.44 12.83 3.86
C GLU A 73 -6.64 13.38 2.66
N GLY A 74 -7.10 14.45 2.03
CA GLY A 74 -6.46 15.05 0.85
C GLY A 74 -5.13 15.79 1.12
N LEU A 75 -4.88 16.15 2.39
CA LEU A 75 -3.64 16.75 2.85
C LEU A 75 -2.65 15.74 3.44
N LYS A 76 -3.02 14.46 3.57
CA LYS A 76 -2.07 13.44 4.03
C LYS A 76 -0.89 13.32 3.04
N PRO A 77 0.34 13.20 3.56
CA PRO A 77 1.48 12.91 2.70
C PRO A 77 1.33 11.53 2.06
N PHE A 78 1.99 11.32 0.93
CA PHE A 78 1.80 10.13 0.10
C PHE A 78 2.17 8.81 0.83
N TRP A 79 3.09 8.85 1.79
CA TRP A 79 3.57 7.67 2.53
C TRP A 79 2.69 7.25 3.70
N ARG A 80 1.70 8.06 4.11
CA ARG A 80 0.80 7.72 5.21
C ARG A 80 -0.33 6.84 4.70
N LEU A 81 -0.48 5.64 5.27
CA LEU A 81 -1.59 4.73 4.96
C LEU A 81 -2.90 5.26 5.53
#